data_AF-A0A914DAC6-F1
#
_entry.id   AF-A0A914DAC6-F1
#
_cell.length_a   1.000
_cell.length_b   1.000
_cell.length_c   1.000
_cell.angle_alpha   90.00
_cell.angle_beta   90.00
_cell.angle_gamma   90.00
#
_symmetry.space_group_name_H-M   'P 1'
#
loop_
_entity.id
_entity.type
_entity.pdbx_description
1 polymer ?
#
loop_
_entity_poly.entity_id
_entity_poly.type
_entity_poly.pdbx_seq_one_letter_code
_entity_poly.pdbx_strand_id
1 'polypeptide(L)'
;MVINKHDNGSPELYSFHSWLGVLVFGAYVIQFILGFINYAYPKTHLEIRRRFMPTHRIAGNSIFIMSVATVLTGHQRFACFAFNESSANLKPNEAHYAFCYETHTCVKRLDLILNCSTVFLLIYGVLVCVIIRVDEWKREQTPDEKQHTE
;
A
#
# COMPACT_ATOMS: atom_id res chain seq x y z
N MET A 1 -6.17 -4.33 -7.71
CA MET A 1 -5.74 -4.56 -9.10
C MET A 1 -6.92 -5.16 -9.84
N VAL A 2 -7.60 -4.39 -10.69
CA VAL A 2 -8.68 -4.93 -11.53
C VAL A 2 -7.99 -5.68 -12.68
N ILE A 3 -7.82 -6.99 -12.51
CA ILE A 3 -7.23 -7.87 -13.52
C ILE A 3 -8.38 -8.34 -14.42
N ASN A 4 -8.89 -7.44 -15.26
CA ASN A 4 -9.71 -7.78 -16.43
C ASN A 4 -9.97 -6.51 -17.25
N LYS A 5 -9.00 -6.13 -18.07
CA LYS A 5 -9.17 -5.07 -19.09
C LYS A 5 -8.39 -5.39 -20.37
N HIS A 6 -8.26 -6.67 -20.72
CA HIS A 6 -7.39 -7.08 -21.81
C HIS A 6 -7.95 -6.79 -23.23
N ASP A 7 -9.19 -6.31 -23.36
CA ASP A 7 -9.84 -6.17 -24.68
C ASP A 7 -10.08 -4.73 -25.17
N ASN A 8 -9.60 -3.68 -24.46
CA ASN A 8 -10.05 -2.31 -24.73
C ASN A 8 -8.94 -1.31 -25.14
N GLY A 9 -7.72 -1.75 -25.44
CA GLY A 9 -6.63 -0.87 -25.94
C GLY A 9 -6.24 0.29 -25.02
N SER A 10 -6.69 0.30 -23.75
CA SER A 10 -6.35 1.33 -22.78
C SER A 10 -4.96 1.05 -22.19
N PRO A 11 -4.05 2.03 -22.10
CA PRO A 11 -2.75 1.80 -21.46
C PRO A 11 -2.96 1.37 -19.99
N GLU A 12 -2.22 0.37 -19.51
CA GLU A 12 -2.42 -0.21 -18.17
C GLU A 12 -1.68 0.53 -17.05
N LEU A 13 -0.70 1.37 -17.41
CA LEU A 13 0.20 2.08 -16.48
C LEU A 13 0.10 3.60 -16.55
N TYR A 14 -1.03 4.18 -16.95
CA TYR A 14 -1.18 5.65 -17.00
C TYR A 14 -1.66 6.26 -15.67
N SER A 15 -2.18 5.44 -14.75
CA SER A 15 -2.77 5.96 -13.52
C SER A 15 -1.70 6.21 -12.45
N PHE A 16 -1.92 7.24 -11.63
CA PHE A 16 -1.04 7.52 -10.49
C PHE A 16 -0.95 6.33 -9.51
N HIS A 17 -2.06 5.62 -9.30
CA HIS A 17 -2.10 4.38 -8.51
C HIS A 17 -1.15 3.31 -9.07
N SER A 18 -1.16 3.08 -10.39
CA SER A 18 -0.27 2.10 -11.02
C SER A 18 1.21 2.49 -10.92
N TRP A 19 1.56 3.77 -11.07
CA TRP A 19 2.95 4.23 -10.90
C TRP A 19 3.42 4.03 -9.46
N LEU A 20 2.61 4.43 -8.48
CA LEU A 20 2.90 4.17 -7.07
C LEU A 20 3.04 2.66 -6.78
N GLY A 21 2.14 1.84 -7.34
CA GLY A 21 2.18 0.38 -7.17
C GLY A 21 3.46 -0.25 -7.69
N VAL A 22 3.92 0.14 -8.89
CA VAL A 22 5.19 -0.34 -9.46
C VAL A 22 6.38 0.08 -8.60
N LEU A 23 6.41 1.34 -8.14
CA LEU A 23 7.46 1.84 -7.26
C LEU A 23 7.50 1.10 -5.92
N VAL A 24 6.34 0.92 -5.27
CA VAL A 24 6.23 0.19 -3.99
C VAL A 24 6.66 -1.26 -4.16
N PHE A 25 6.20 -1.94 -5.21
CA PHE A 25 6.54 -3.34 -5.46
C PHE A 25 8.03 -3.52 -5.73
N GLY A 26 8.62 -2.69 -6.60
CA GLY A 26 10.05 -2.74 -6.88
C GLY A 26 10.90 -2.46 -5.64
N ALA A 27 10.54 -1.43 -4.87
CA ALA A 27 11.21 -1.09 -3.61
C ALA A 27 11.09 -2.23 -2.58
N TYR A 28 9.92 -2.87 -2.47
CA TYR A 28 9.71 -4.02 -1.59
C TYR A 28 10.60 -5.21 -1.97
N VAL A 29 10.70 -5.56 -3.25
CA VAL A 29 11.55 -6.66 -3.72
C VAL A 29 13.02 -6.40 -3.41
N ILE A 30 13.51 -5.18 -3.69
CA ILE A 30 14.89 -4.79 -3.36
C ILE A 30 15.12 -4.89 -1.84
N GLN A 31 14.21 -4.33 -1.06
CA GLN A 31 14.27 -4.35 0.39
C GLN A 31 14.25 -5.76 0.97
N PHE A 32 13.46 -6.67 0.38
CA PHE A 32 13.37 -8.07 0.76
C PHE A 32 14.67 -8.81 0.47
N ILE A 33 15.23 -8.68 -0.74
CA ILE A 33 16.50 -9.33 -1.12
C ILE A 33 17.64 -8.83 -0.23
N LEU A 34 17.77 -7.51 -0.04
CA LEU A 34 18.80 -6.94 0.82
C LEU A 34 18.62 -7.36 2.28
N GLY A 35 17.37 -7.41 2.76
CA GLY A 35 17.05 -7.91 4.10
C GLY A 35 17.42 -9.39 4.26
N PHE A 36 17.14 -10.22 3.27
CA PHE A 36 17.46 -11.63 3.27
C PHE A 36 18.98 -11.86 3.29
N ILE A 37 19.72 -11.21 2.39
CA ILE A 37 21.19 -11.32 2.34
C ILE A 37 21.82 -10.84 3.65
N ASN A 38 21.34 -9.74 4.22
CA ASN A 38 21.96 -9.20 5.43
C ASN A 38 21.57 -9.96 6.69
N TYR A 39 20.29 -10.32 6.88
CA TYR A 39 19.79 -10.77 8.18
C TYR A 39 19.37 -12.25 8.23
N ALA A 40 19.03 -12.87 7.10
CA ALA A 40 18.68 -14.29 7.05
C ALA A 40 19.88 -15.16 6.64
N TYR A 41 20.73 -14.69 5.74
CA TYR A 41 21.92 -15.43 5.32
C TYR A 41 23.02 -15.39 6.39
N PRO A 42 23.51 -16.55 6.87
CA PRO A 42 24.35 -16.60 8.07
C PRO A 42 25.75 -16.00 7.91
N LYS A 43 26.29 -15.92 6.69
CA LYS A 43 27.70 -15.53 6.47
C LYS A 43 27.93 -14.02 6.32
N THR A 44 26.91 -13.20 6.46
CA THR A 44 27.08 -11.74 6.33
C THR A 44 27.76 -11.16 7.56
N HIS A 45 28.83 -10.39 7.33
CA HIS A 45 29.63 -9.80 8.40
C HIS A 45 28.81 -8.85 9.27
N LEU A 46 29.03 -8.88 10.59
CA LEU A 46 28.21 -8.13 11.54
C LEU A 46 28.28 -6.61 11.33
N GLU A 47 29.45 -6.07 11.01
CA GLU A 47 29.61 -4.63 10.75
C GLU A 47 28.74 -4.15 9.58
N ILE A 48 28.56 -4.99 8.55
CA ILE A 48 27.68 -4.67 7.41
C ILE A 48 26.21 -4.66 7.89
N ARG A 49 25.81 -5.69 8.66
CA ARG A 49 24.46 -5.78 9.24
C ARG A 49 24.13 -4.55 10.08
N ARG A 50 25.08 -4.10 10.92
CA ARG A 50 24.96 -2.93 11.80
C ARG A 50 24.79 -1.63 11.01
N ARG A 51 25.64 -1.40 10.01
CA ARG A 51 25.56 -0.20 9.15
C ARG A 51 24.30 -0.18 8.28
N PHE A 52 23.84 -1.34 7.82
CA PHE A 52 22.65 -1.45 6.97
C PHE A 52 21.33 -1.37 7.75
N MET A 53 21.32 -1.71 9.04
CA MET A 53 20.13 -1.72 9.89
C MET A 53 19.30 -0.43 9.88
N PRO A 54 19.87 0.78 10.03
CA PRO A 54 19.09 2.02 9.95
C PRO A 54 18.44 2.19 8.57
N THR A 55 19.17 1.94 7.49
CA THR A 55 18.66 2.02 6.12
C THR A 55 17.53 1.03 5.89
N HIS A 56 17.70 -0.23 6.31
CA HIS A 56 16.66 -1.25 6.23
C HIS A 56 15.40 -0.81 7.00
N ARG A 57 15.53 -0.32 8.24
CA ARG A 57 14.37 0.12 9.03
C ARG A 57 13.64 1.31 8.39
N ILE A 58 14.36 2.34 7.95
CA ILE A 58 13.78 3.53 7.34
C ILE A 58 13.10 3.18 6.01
N ALA A 59 13.77 2.43 5.14
CA ALA A 59 13.23 2.01 3.86
C ALA A 59 11.97 1.15 4.02
N GLY A 60 11.98 0.19 4.95
CA GLY A 60 10.81 -0.65 5.24
C GLY A 60 9.61 0.17 5.70
N ASN A 61 9.82 1.13 6.59
CA ASN A 61 8.75 2.03 7.04
C ASN A 61 8.21 2.93 5.91
N SER A 62 9.10 3.47 5.07
CA SER A 62 8.69 4.30 3.93
C SER A 62 7.87 3.50 2.90
N ILE A 63 8.29 2.27 2.59
CA ILE A 63 7.56 1.35 1.70
C ILE A 63 6.17 1.03 2.27
N PHE A 64 6.07 0.80 3.58
CA PHE A 64 4.78 0.58 4.25
C PHE A 64 3.85 1.78 4.15
N ILE A 65 4.33 3.00 4.41
CA ILE A 65 3.51 4.22 4.27
C ILE A 65 3.06 4.41 2.82
N MET A 66 3.97 4.20 1.86
CA MET A 66 3.64 4.30 0.44
C MET A 66 2.67 3.20 -0.02
N SER A 67 2.70 2.00 0.57
CA SER A 67 1.75 0.94 0.23
C SER A 67 0.34 1.31 0.71
N VAL A 68 0.20 1.91 1.90
CA VAL A 68 -1.07 2.48 2.36
C VAL A 68 -1.57 3.54 1.38
N ALA A 69 -0.72 4.50 0.98
CA ALA A 69 -1.09 5.51 -0.02
C ALA A 69 -1.48 4.92 -1.38
N THR A 70 -0.80 3.85 -1.81
CA THR A 70 -1.13 3.12 -3.03
C THR A 70 -2.51 2.48 -2.93
N VAL A 71 -2.84 1.86 -1.80
CA VAL A 71 -4.18 1.28 -1.59
C VAL A 71 -5.26 2.36 -1.58
N LEU A 72 -5.03 3.52 -0.94
CA LEU A 72 -5.96 4.65 -0.92
C LEU A 72 -6.27 5.17 -2.34
N THR A 73 -5.23 5.40 -3.15
CA THR A 73 -5.41 5.85 -4.54
C THR A 73 -6.11 4.80 -5.40
N GLY A 74 -5.93 3.51 -5.08
CA GLY A 74 -6.63 2.39 -5.71
C GLY A 74 -8.12 2.37 -5.37
N HIS A 75 -8.48 2.61 -4.10
CA HIS A 75 -9.88 2.71 -3.67
C HIS A 75 -10.60 3.85 -4.39
N GLN A 76 -9.98 5.03 -4.48
CA GLN A 76 -10.55 6.19 -5.18
C GLN A 76 -10.76 5.91 -6.67
N ARG A 77 -9.80 5.24 -7.33
CA ARG A 77 -9.92 4.84 -8.74
C ARG A 77 -11.02 3.81 -8.97
N PHE A 78 -11.11 2.82 -8.08
CA PHE A 78 -12.14 1.79 -8.16
C PHE A 78 -13.53 2.37 -7.99
N ALA A 79 -13.74 3.24 -6.99
CA ALA A 79 -14.99 3.95 -6.79
C ALA A 79 -15.38 4.72 -8.06
N CYS A 80 -14.48 5.57 -8.58
CA CYS A 80 -14.72 6.34 -9.81
C CYS A 80 -15.07 5.48 -11.02
N PHE A 81 -14.39 4.34 -11.21
CA PHE A 81 -14.68 3.42 -12.30
C PHE A 81 -16.07 2.78 -12.16
N ALA A 82 -16.39 2.26 -10.97
CA ALA A 82 -17.69 1.66 -10.69
C ALA A 82 -18.85 2.64 -10.92
N PHE A 83 -18.66 3.93 -10.60
CA PHE A 83 -19.63 4.99 -10.90
C PHE A 83 -19.80 5.25 -12.40
N ASN A 84 -18.71 5.26 -13.17
CA ASN A 84 -18.76 5.58 -14.60
C ASN A 84 -19.41 4.47 -15.44
N GLU A 85 -19.12 3.20 -15.18
CA GLU A 85 -19.75 2.05 -15.87
C GLU A 85 -21.26 1.98 -15.61
N SER A 86 -21.69 2.31 -14.38
CA SER A 86 -23.11 2.39 -14.05
C SER A 86 -23.84 3.51 -14.79
N SER A 87 -23.14 4.59 -15.18
CA SER A 87 -23.69 5.74 -15.90
C SER A 87 -23.69 5.55 -17.43
N ALA A 88 -22.71 4.82 -17.97
CA ALA A 88 -22.58 4.57 -19.41
C ALA A 88 -23.72 3.73 -20.02
N ASN A 89 -24.52 3.06 -19.18
CA ASN A 89 -25.72 2.33 -19.60
C ASN A 89 -27.00 3.20 -19.63
N LEU A 90 -26.90 4.52 -19.40
CA LEU A 90 -28.02 5.47 -19.53
C LEU A 90 -28.02 6.19 -20.89
N LYS A 91 -29.20 6.29 -21.51
CA LYS A 91 -29.43 6.87 -22.84
C LYS A 91 -29.17 8.39 -22.90
N PRO A 92 -28.76 8.94 -24.06
CA PRO A 92 -28.08 10.23 -24.20
C PRO A 92 -28.95 11.50 -24.13
N ASN A 93 -30.21 11.44 -23.68
CA ASN A 93 -31.11 12.59 -23.61
C ASN A 93 -31.52 13.02 -22.19
N GLU A 94 -30.89 12.47 -21.15
CA GLU A 94 -30.88 13.05 -19.81
C GLU A 94 -29.47 13.51 -19.44
N ALA A 95 -28.90 14.35 -20.29
CA ALA A 95 -27.63 15.03 -20.03
C ALA A 95 -27.82 16.15 -19.01
N HIS A 96 -28.10 15.80 -17.75
CA HIS A 96 -27.87 16.69 -16.63
C HIS A 96 -26.71 16.13 -15.82
N TYR A 97 -25.60 16.86 -15.85
CA TYR A 97 -24.58 16.89 -14.80
C TYR A 97 -25.26 17.01 -13.43
N ALA A 98 -25.76 15.91 -12.84
CA ALA A 98 -26.38 15.96 -11.52
C ALA A 98 -26.49 14.57 -10.91
N PHE A 99 -25.68 14.35 -9.89
CA PHE A 99 -26.13 13.76 -8.64
C PHE A 99 -26.52 12.26 -8.67
N CYS A 100 -25.50 11.42 -8.48
CA CYS A 100 -25.63 10.00 -8.08
C CYS A 100 -26.33 9.85 -6.71
N TYR A 101 -27.63 10.16 -6.61
CA TYR A 101 -28.36 10.12 -5.35
C TYR A 101 -29.53 9.13 -5.31
N GLU A 102 -30.11 8.69 -6.43
CA GLU A 102 -31.49 8.16 -6.38
C GLU A 102 -31.76 6.67 -6.59
N THR A 103 -30.78 5.75 -6.60
CA THR A 103 -31.12 4.29 -6.52
C THR A 103 -30.35 3.57 -5.41
N HIS A 104 -31.09 3.17 -4.36
CA HIS A 104 -30.65 3.28 -2.96
C HIS A 104 -30.09 2.03 -2.25
N THR A 105 -29.96 0.85 -2.86
CA THR A 105 -29.70 -0.38 -2.06
C THR A 105 -28.37 -1.09 -2.27
N CYS A 106 -27.77 -1.04 -3.47
CA CYS A 106 -26.53 -1.79 -3.76
C CYS A 106 -25.28 -0.91 -3.72
N VAL A 107 -25.30 0.27 -4.37
CA VAL A 107 -24.14 1.18 -4.45
C VAL A 107 -23.82 1.82 -3.09
N LYS A 108 -24.84 2.20 -2.30
CA LYS A 108 -24.62 2.71 -0.92
C LYS A 108 -23.89 1.71 -0.03
N ARG A 109 -24.08 0.40 -0.24
CA ARG A 109 -23.36 -0.64 0.50
C ARG A 109 -21.90 -0.70 0.08
N LEU A 110 -21.61 -0.57 -1.22
CA LEU A 110 -20.24 -0.56 -1.71
C LEU A 110 -19.46 0.67 -1.23
N ASP A 111 -20.06 1.85 -1.28
CA ASP A 111 -19.43 3.09 -0.78
C ASP A 111 -19.20 3.03 0.73
N LEU A 112 -20.18 2.53 1.48
CA LEU A 112 -20.02 2.31 2.92
C LEU A 112 -18.87 1.35 3.20
N ILE A 113 -18.81 0.22 2.50
CA ILE A 113 -17.75 -0.78 2.67
C ILE A 113 -16.37 -0.17 2.32
N LEU A 114 -16.24 0.55 1.21
CA LEU A 114 -14.98 1.17 0.78
C LEU A 114 -14.53 2.30 1.71
N ASN A 115 -15.45 3.09 2.22
CA ASN A 115 -15.13 4.15 3.19
C ASN A 115 -14.74 3.54 4.55
N CYS A 116 -15.47 2.53 5.02
CA CYS A 116 -15.10 1.80 6.23
C CYS A 116 -13.74 1.13 6.09
N SER A 117 -13.47 0.40 4.98
CA SER A 117 -12.18 -0.23 4.75
C SER A 117 -11.03 0.78 4.69
N THR A 118 -11.27 1.95 4.11
CA THR A 118 -10.31 3.06 4.07
C THR A 118 -10.00 3.60 5.47
N VAL A 119 -11.01 3.80 6.31
CA VAL A 119 -10.82 4.24 7.70
C VAL A 119 -10.03 3.19 8.50
N PHE A 120 -10.40 1.92 8.40
CA PHE A 120 -9.68 0.84 9.07
C PHE A 120 -8.22 0.73 8.60
N LEU A 121 -7.96 0.90 7.30
CA LEU A 121 -6.61 0.90 6.76
C LEU A 121 -5.76 2.06 7.30
N LEU A 122 -6.34 3.26 7.41
CA LEU A 122 -5.64 4.42 7.98
C LEU A 122 -5.33 4.23 9.46
N ILE A 123 -6.30 3.73 10.24
CA ILE A 123 -6.09 3.42 11.65
C ILE A 123 -4.98 2.38 11.79
N TYR A 124 -5.04 1.30 11.00
CA TYR A 124 -3.99 0.27 10.98
C TYR A 124 -2.61 0.85 10.63
N GLY A 125 -2.52 1.69 9.59
CA GLY A 125 -1.28 2.33 9.19
C GLY A 125 -0.68 3.22 10.28
N VAL A 126 -1.51 3.99 10.98
CA VAL A 126 -1.08 4.83 12.11
C VAL A 126 -0.63 3.96 13.29
N LEU A 127 -1.42 2.95 13.67
CA LEU A 127 -1.08 2.06 14.77
C LEU A 127 0.26 1.36 14.54
N VAL A 128 0.50 0.81 13.35
CA VAL A 128 1.79 0.20 13.00
C VAL A 128 2.91 1.23 13.10
N CYS A 129 2.74 2.44 12.55
CA CYS A 129 3.73 3.50 12.64
C CYS A 129 4.05 3.91 14.10
N VAL A 130 3.07 3.88 15.00
CA VAL A 130 3.27 4.15 16.43
C VAL A 130 4.04 2.99 17.07
N ILE A 131 3.57 1.75 16.90
CA ILE A 131 4.15 0.55 17.51
C ILE A 131 5.64 0.43 17.18
N ILE A 132 6.05 0.65 15.93
CA ILE A 132 7.45 0.51 15.53
C ILE A 132 8.39 1.60 16.07
N ARG A 133 7.84 2.70 16.62
CA ARG A 133 8.60 3.83 17.16
C ARG A 133 8.78 3.77 18.68
N VAL A 134 8.01 2.93 19.37
CA VAL A 134 8.15 2.74 20.82
C VAL A 134 9.46 2.00 21.10
N ASP A 135 10.41 2.69 21.74
CA ASP A 135 11.73 2.12 22.07
C ASP A 135 11.61 0.95 23.06
N GLU A 136 10.69 1.05 24.03
CA GLU A 136 10.43 0.04 25.06
C GLU A 136 9.95 -1.31 24.50
N TRP A 137 9.37 -1.33 23.30
CA TRP A 137 8.85 -2.54 22.65
C TRP A 137 9.82 -3.11 21.61
N LYS A 138 11.00 -2.50 21.45
CA LYS A 138 12.03 -3.05 20.58
C LYS A 138 12.59 -4.32 21.22
N ARG A 139 12.79 -5.35 20.40
CA ARG A 139 13.47 -6.59 20.80
C ARG A 139 14.83 -6.28 21.42
N GLU A 140 15.10 -6.84 22.59
CA GLU A 140 16.43 -6.80 23.21
C GLU A 140 17.45 -7.60 22.39
N GLN A 141 18.68 -7.10 22.34
CA GLN A 141 19.78 -7.80 21.69
C GLN A 141 20.14 -9.07 22.47
N THR A 142 20.44 -10.12 21.73
CA THR A 142 20.94 -11.38 22.30
C THR A 142 22.36 -11.21 22.86
N PRO A 143 22.79 -12.06 23.81
CA PRO A 143 24.15 -11.99 24.35
C PRO A 143 25.24 -12.06 23.27
N ASP A 144 25.06 -12.91 22.26
CA ASP A 144 26.01 -13.07 21.16
C ASP A 144 26.12 -11.79 20.30
N GLU A 145 25.01 -11.06 20.12
CA GLU A 145 25.01 -9.77 19.41
C GLU A 145 25.72 -8.67 20.23
N LYS A 146 25.62 -8.72 21.57
CA LYS A 146 26.26 -7.75 22.48
C LYS A 146 27.79 -7.93 22.54
N GLN A 147 28.28 -9.17 22.54
CA GLN A 147 29.72 -9.48 22.62
C GLN A 147 30.52 -8.99 21.41
N HIS A 148 29.87 -8.76 20.28
CA HIS A 148 30.51 -8.24 19.07
C HIS A 148 30.34 -6.72 18.87
N THR A 149 29.71 -6.03 19.83
CA THR A 149 29.57 -4.56 19.86
C THR A 149 30.55 -3.85 20.79
N GLU A 150 31.24 -4.58 21.68
CA GLU A 150 32.36 -4.11 22.51
C GLU A 150 33.71 -4.24 21.78
#